data_AF-A0A150QRQ1-F1
#
_entry.id   AF-A0A150QRQ1-F1
#
_cell.length_a   1.000
_cell.length_b   1.000
_cell.length_c   1.000
_cell.angle_alpha   90.00
_cell.angle_beta   90.00
_cell.angle_gamma   90.00
#
_symmetry.space_group_name_H-M   'P 1'
#
loop_
_entity.id
_entity.type
_entity.pdbx_description
1 polymer ?
#
loop_
_entity_poly.entity_id
_entity_poly.type
_entity_poly.pdbx_seq_one_letter_code
_entity_poly.pdbx_strand_id
1 'polypeptide(L)'
;MGGNKDKKARAKEAKADKKAGAKAGKSDGVRAAKAGKKEARSARKRDRAGVDPAALIAEARAAAFTDEAPERAFAHFRPLAERVPAADLPVFTGQPLLMRANVMAALDALDPHLPAAVSALREPRLKEVFELPALVMALDFSAARVPVATLSAGEIDRMLAEGAPWRELMLSYLEVASHPLLGLLPRERVAAVRAGSGKLDKARDFVALPGLFAEFSGALAGKHPFPADRLDLLATLGGALVQQVRPGNAAAAVPKRTEEAILRDRIAALVAERYDHLQVLAAVALGKRKADALLPALRAAVSLGSNGAAEAQEDATAEAQDGAPAEAPESAPAGMTDG
;
A
#
# COMPACT_ATOMS: atom_id res chain seq x y z
N MET A 1 61.55 59.42 30.94
CA MET A 1 60.94 58.25 30.27
C MET A 1 59.45 58.28 30.59
N GLY A 2 58.50 58.60 29.73
CA GLY A 2 58.49 58.53 28.27
C GLY A 2 57.44 57.51 27.81
N GLY A 3 56.21 57.98 27.61
CA GLY A 3 55.20 57.31 26.78
C GLY A 3 54.24 56.34 27.47
N ASN A 4 52.97 56.75 27.66
CA ASN A 4 51.81 55.89 27.36
C ASN A 4 50.43 56.61 27.40
N LYS A 5 50.24 57.75 26.70
CA LYS A 5 48.89 58.37 26.59
C LYS A 5 48.43 58.74 25.18
N ASP A 6 49.27 58.65 24.14
CA ASP A 6 48.89 59.13 22.79
C ASP A 6 48.40 58.06 21.80
N LYS A 7 48.22 56.79 22.20
CA LYS A 7 47.71 55.73 21.29
C LYS A 7 46.20 55.51 21.30
N LYS A 8 45.45 56.14 22.22
CA LYS A 8 43.99 55.91 22.35
C LYS A 8 43.11 56.99 21.67
N ALA A 9 43.70 58.07 21.18
CA ALA A 9 42.98 59.14 20.46
C ALA A 9 42.94 58.97 18.93
N ARG A 10 43.80 58.13 18.32
CA ARG A 10 43.86 57.96 16.85
C ARG A 10 43.02 56.82 16.24
N ALA A 11 42.27 56.06 17.05
CA ALA A 11 41.43 54.96 16.55
C ALA A 11 39.93 55.28 16.48
N LYS A 12 39.50 56.50 16.84
CA LYS A 12 38.08 56.89 16.83
C LYS A 12 37.68 57.89 15.73
N GLU A 13 38.63 58.47 15.00
CA GLU A 13 38.33 59.39 13.87
C GLU A 13 38.36 58.71 12.48
N ALA A 14 38.82 57.47 12.35
CA ALA A 14 38.78 56.74 11.07
C ALA A 14 37.44 56.00 10.79
N LYS A 15 36.37 56.29 11.56
CA LYS A 15 35.07 55.61 11.46
C LYS A 15 33.87 56.53 11.20
N ALA A 16 34.10 57.81 10.89
CA ALA A 16 33.03 58.76 10.58
C ALA A 16 32.93 59.17 9.09
N ASP A 17 33.97 59.02 8.27
CA ASP A 17 33.96 59.54 6.88
C ASP A 17 33.67 58.53 5.76
N LYS A 18 33.42 57.25 6.07
CA LYS A 18 33.04 56.25 5.05
C LYS A 18 31.53 55.94 5.01
N LYS A 19 30.69 56.93 5.37
CA LYS A 19 29.23 56.77 5.40
C LYS A 19 28.43 57.88 4.69
N ALA A 20 29.10 58.75 3.90
CA ALA A 20 28.44 59.85 3.18
C ALA A 20 28.61 59.82 1.64
N GLY A 21 29.22 58.79 1.04
CA GLY A 21 29.46 58.71 -0.41
C GLY A 21 28.74 57.59 -1.17
N ALA A 22 27.95 56.73 -0.52
CA ALA A 22 27.39 55.51 -1.14
C ALA A 22 25.85 55.51 -1.22
N LYS A 23 25.21 56.68 -1.34
CA LYS A 23 23.74 56.80 -1.36
C LYS A 23 23.14 57.59 -2.53
N ALA A 24 23.91 57.85 -3.59
CA ALA A 24 23.41 58.56 -4.78
C ALA A 24 23.49 57.76 -6.11
N GLY A 25 24.08 56.56 -6.13
CA GLY A 25 24.19 55.75 -7.37
C GLY A 25 23.38 54.44 -7.38
N LYS A 26 22.64 54.13 -6.31
CA LYS A 26 22.01 52.81 -6.11
C LYS A 26 20.50 52.77 -6.36
N SER A 27 19.88 53.90 -6.73
CA SER A 27 18.44 53.99 -7.00
C SER A 27 18.06 53.71 -8.46
N ASP A 28 18.94 54.01 -9.42
CA ASP A 28 18.59 53.89 -10.84
C ASP A 28 18.84 52.48 -11.41
N GLY A 29 19.92 51.82 -10.99
CA GLY A 29 20.19 50.42 -11.36
C GLY A 29 19.16 49.42 -10.79
N VAL A 30 18.60 49.71 -9.61
CA VAL A 30 17.56 48.86 -8.98
C VAL A 30 16.18 49.09 -9.61
N ARG A 31 15.90 50.30 -10.11
CA ARG A 31 14.68 50.59 -10.89
C ARG A 31 14.75 49.98 -12.30
N ALA A 32 15.90 50.08 -12.98
CA ALA A 32 16.11 49.45 -14.30
C ALA A 32 16.08 47.91 -14.22
N ALA A 33 16.68 47.30 -13.19
CA ALA A 33 16.64 45.86 -12.98
C ALA A 33 15.23 45.35 -12.58
N LYS A 34 14.42 46.16 -11.87
CA LYS A 34 13.01 45.84 -11.61
C LYS A 34 12.12 46.05 -12.84
N ALA A 35 12.42 47.03 -13.70
CA ALA A 35 11.71 47.25 -14.95
C ALA A 35 11.94 46.10 -15.95
N GLY A 36 13.19 45.69 -16.17
CA GLY A 36 13.53 44.56 -17.05
C GLY A 36 12.98 43.21 -16.55
N LYS A 37 12.91 43.00 -15.23
CA LYS A 37 12.31 41.78 -14.64
C LYS A 37 10.77 41.79 -14.72
N LYS A 38 10.15 42.98 -14.73
CA LYS A 38 8.70 43.15 -14.91
C LYS A 38 8.31 43.02 -16.40
N GLU A 39 9.15 43.50 -17.31
CA GLU A 39 9.00 43.31 -18.75
C GLU A 39 9.20 41.85 -19.16
N ALA A 40 10.25 41.17 -18.68
CA ALA A 40 10.46 39.74 -18.91
C ALA A 40 9.35 38.85 -18.30
N ARG A 41 8.79 39.23 -17.14
CA ARG A 41 7.60 38.57 -16.57
C ARG A 41 6.33 38.85 -17.39
N SER A 42 6.16 40.06 -17.92
CA SER A 42 4.98 40.40 -18.74
C SER A 42 5.08 39.87 -20.18
N ALA A 43 6.29 39.63 -20.69
CA ALA A 43 6.53 38.96 -21.96
C ALA A 43 6.23 37.46 -21.83
N ARG A 44 6.76 36.78 -20.81
CA ARG A 44 6.39 35.37 -20.52
C ARG A 44 4.92 35.15 -20.13
N LYS A 45 4.25 36.17 -19.58
CA LYS A 45 2.80 36.12 -19.30
C LYS A 45 1.97 36.35 -20.57
N ARG A 46 2.52 37.06 -21.57
CA ARG A 46 1.89 37.29 -22.87
C ARG A 46 2.11 36.12 -23.85
N ASP A 47 3.25 35.43 -23.79
CA ASP A 47 3.55 34.29 -24.69
C ASP A 47 2.68 33.05 -24.48
N ARG A 48 2.02 32.90 -23.32
CA ARG A 48 1.10 31.76 -23.06
C ARG A 48 -0.38 32.12 -22.98
N ALA A 49 -0.72 33.40 -23.07
CA ALA A 49 -2.11 33.86 -23.01
C ALA A 49 -2.94 33.50 -24.27
N GLY A 50 -2.34 32.82 -25.25
CA GLY A 50 -3.00 32.33 -26.46
C GLY A 50 -2.68 30.88 -26.83
N VAL A 51 -2.11 30.09 -25.91
CA VAL A 51 -1.92 28.65 -26.18
C VAL A 51 -3.21 27.92 -25.82
N ASP A 52 -3.78 27.25 -26.81
CA ASP A 52 -4.98 26.43 -26.65
C ASP A 52 -4.74 25.33 -25.59
N PRO A 53 -5.53 25.30 -24.49
CA PRO A 53 -5.45 24.25 -23.48
C PRO A 53 -5.54 22.84 -24.06
N ALA A 54 -6.34 22.64 -25.11
CA ALA A 54 -6.48 21.34 -25.75
C ALA A 54 -5.17 20.89 -26.42
N ALA A 55 -4.46 21.81 -27.07
CA ALA A 55 -3.14 21.53 -27.66
C ALA A 55 -2.11 21.14 -26.60
N LEU A 56 -2.07 21.84 -25.46
CA LEU A 56 -1.16 21.49 -24.34
C LEU A 56 -1.46 20.12 -23.75
N ILE A 57 -2.75 19.77 -23.62
CA ILE A 57 -3.17 18.44 -23.14
C ILE A 57 -2.73 17.37 -24.14
N ALA A 58 -2.99 17.57 -25.43
CA ALA A 58 -2.63 16.62 -26.48
C ALA A 58 -1.10 16.41 -26.55
N GLU A 59 -0.32 17.50 -26.50
CA GLU A 59 1.15 17.45 -26.45
C GLU A 59 1.64 16.67 -25.23
N ALA A 60 1.08 16.95 -24.05
CA ALA A 60 1.45 16.26 -22.82
C ALA A 60 1.09 14.77 -22.84
N ARG A 61 -0.06 14.40 -23.43
CA ARG A 61 -0.46 12.98 -23.62
C ARG A 61 0.50 12.27 -24.57
N ALA A 62 0.89 12.91 -25.66
CA ALA A 62 1.84 12.35 -26.62
C ALA A 62 3.26 12.22 -26.05
N ALA A 63 3.67 13.15 -25.18
CA ALA A 63 4.99 13.15 -24.55
C ALA A 63 5.10 12.26 -23.30
N ALA A 64 3.97 11.80 -22.75
CA ALA A 64 3.90 10.94 -21.58
C ALA A 64 4.31 9.51 -21.93
N PHE A 65 5.08 8.89 -21.05
CA PHE A 65 5.33 7.45 -21.12
C PHE A 65 4.07 6.67 -20.69
N THR A 66 3.47 5.91 -21.62
CA THR A 66 2.19 5.21 -21.44
C THR A 66 2.30 3.68 -21.54
N ASP A 67 3.50 3.14 -21.70
CA ASP A 67 3.71 1.69 -21.80
C ASP A 67 3.60 1.03 -20.41
N GLU A 68 2.47 0.39 -20.18
CA GLU A 68 2.13 -0.27 -18.91
C GLU A 68 2.76 -1.66 -18.74
N ALA A 69 3.59 -2.14 -19.68
CA ALA A 69 4.32 -3.39 -19.48
C ALA A 69 5.24 -3.27 -18.26
N PRO A 70 5.08 -4.11 -17.21
CA PRO A 70 5.70 -3.90 -15.90
C PRO A 70 7.22 -3.67 -15.95
N GLU A 71 7.94 -4.47 -16.75
CA GLU A 71 9.39 -4.38 -16.91
C GLU A 71 9.84 -3.09 -17.60
N ARG A 72 9.13 -2.67 -18.65
CA ARG A 72 9.47 -1.47 -19.43
C ARG A 72 9.14 -0.21 -18.65
N ALA A 73 8.01 -0.20 -17.97
CA ALA A 73 7.66 0.86 -17.03
C ALA A 73 8.69 0.97 -15.91
N PHE A 74 9.09 -0.15 -15.30
CA PHE A 74 10.12 -0.15 -14.28
C PHE A 74 11.46 0.40 -14.80
N ALA A 75 11.91 -0.05 -15.98
CA ALA A 75 13.14 0.45 -16.59
C ALA A 75 13.11 1.97 -16.85
N HIS A 76 11.94 2.49 -17.27
CA HIS A 76 11.74 3.91 -17.52
C HIS A 76 11.81 4.76 -16.23
N PHE A 77 11.12 4.34 -15.16
CA PHE A 77 10.99 5.13 -13.93
C PHE A 77 12.10 4.89 -12.90
N ARG A 78 12.85 3.79 -12.99
CA ARG A 78 13.99 3.51 -12.11
C ARG A 78 14.99 4.67 -11.96
N PRO A 79 15.54 5.28 -13.04
CA PRO A 79 16.50 6.39 -12.89
C PRO A 79 15.90 7.65 -12.25
N LEU A 80 14.57 7.82 -12.30
CA LEU A 80 13.88 8.89 -11.59
C LEU A 80 13.75 8.55 -10.10
N ALA A 81 13.40 7.30 -9.79
CA ALA A 81 13.26 6.82 -8.41
C ALA A 81 14.59 6.87 -7.66
N GLU A 82 15.71 6.52 -8.31
CA GLU A 82 17.04 6.53 -7.69
C GLU A 82 17.49 7.93 -7.24
N ARG A 83 16.91 9.00 -7.82
CA ARG A 83 17.16 10.40 -7.41
C ARG A 83 16.41 10.79 -6.13
N VAL A 84 15.38 10.03 -5.75
CA VAL A 84 14.64 10.28 -4.51
C VAL A 84 15.56 9.97 -3.32
N PRO A 85 15.76 10.91 -2.38
CA PRO A 85 16.55 10.65 -1.18
C PRO A 85 16.01 9.44 -0.41
N ALA A 86 16.90 8.56 0.03
CA ALA A 86 16.51 7.40 0.84
C ALA A 86 16.36 7.75 2.33
N ALA A 87 16.88 8.91 2.76
CA ALA A 87 16.72 9.40 4.12
C ALA A 87 15.23 9.69 4.39
N ASP A 88 14.73 9.21 5.52
CA ASP A 88 13.34 9.38 5.99
C ASP A 88 12.25 8.83 5.07
N LEU A 89 12.62 7.93 4.15
CA LEU A 89 11.68 7.36 3.20
C LEU A 89 10.66 6.43 3.93
N PRO A 90 9.34 6.72 3.83
CA PRO A 90 8.32 5.87 4.43
C PRO A 90 8.36 4.46 3.84
N VAL A 91 8.15 3.44 4.67
CA VAL A 91 7.98 2.07 4.18
C VAL A 91 6.68 2.02 3.37
N PHE A 92 6.76 1.50 2.15
CA PHE A 92 5.55 1.23 1.39
C PHE A 92 4.79 0.03 1.97
N THR A 93 3.53 0.27 2.36
CA THR A 93 2.59 -0.71 2.93
C THR A 93 1.30 -0.84 2.11
N GLY A 94 1.24 -0.22 0.93
CA GLY A 94 0.04 -0.20 0.09
C GLY A 94 -0.06 -1.40 -0.85
N GLN A 95 -1.15 -1.45 -1.61
CA GLN A 95 -1.36 -2.43 -2.69
C GLN A 95 -1.25 -1.71 -4.05
N PRO A 96 -0.24 -2.02 -4.90
CA PRO A 96 -0.05 -1.32 -6.17
C PRO A 96 -1.26 -1.42 -7.11
N LEU A 97 -1.88 -2.60 -7.21
CA LEU A 97 -3.06 -2.79 -8.07
C LEU A 97 -4.29 -1.99 -7.62
N LEU A 98 -4.49 -1.83 -6.29
CA LEU A 98 -5.51 -0.93 -5.76
C LEU A 98 -5.21 0.52 -6.14
N MET A 99 -3.95 0.95 -5.99
CA MET A 99 -3.52 2.28 -6.39
C MET A 99 -3.74 2.52 -7.89
N ARG A 100 -3.54 1.50 -8.73
CA ARG A 100 -3.80 1.59 -10.17
C ARG A 100 -5.27 1.84 -10.46
N ALA A 101 -6.17 1.07 -9.84
CA ALA A 101 -7.61 1.28 -9.98
C ALA A 101 -8.02 2.70 -9.57
N ASN A 102 -7.50 3.18 -8.43
CA ASN A 102 -7.78 4.54 -7.95
C ASN A 102 -7.20 5.62 -8.88
N VAL A 103 -5.99 5.43 -9.42
CA VAL A 103 -5.37 6.34 -10.38
C VAL A 103 -6.19 6.43 -11.67
N MET A 104 -6.63 5.30 -12.22
CA MET A 104 -7.46 5.28 -13.42
C MET A 104 -8.77 6.04 -13.19
N ALA A 105 -9.48 5.71 -12.11
CA ALA A 105 -10.71 6.41 -11.75
C ALA A 105 -10.50 7.92 -11.53
N ALA A 106 -9.38 8.31 -10.91
CA ALA A 106 -9.03 9.72 -10.70
C ALA A 106 -8.74 10.46 -12.02
N LEU A 107 -8.05 9.82 -12.97
CA LEU A 107 -7.75 10.38 -14.28
C LEU A 107 -9.03 10.55 -15.11
N ASP A 108 -9.90 9.54 -15.12
CA ASP A 108 -11.19 9.58 -15.82
C ASP A 108 -12.08 10.70 -15.26
N ALA A 109 -12.13 10.84 -13.93
CA ALA A 109 -12.88 11.90 -13.26
C ALA A 109 -12.30 13.31 -13.53
N LEU A 110 -10.99 13.43 -13.69
CA LEU A 110 -10.31 14.70 -13.96
C LEU A 110 -10.42 15.14 -15.43
N ASP A 111 -10.48 14.19 -16.37
CA ASP A 111 -10.46 14.46 -17.82
C ASP A 111 -11.38 15.60 -18.29
N PRO A 112 -12.68 15.65 -17.93
CA PRO A 112 -13.58 16.73 -18.36
C PRO A 112 -13.21 18.10 -17.79
N HIS A 113 -12.36 18.15 -16.77
CA HIS A 113 -11.95 19.36 -16.06
C HIS A 113 -10.53 19.81 -16.40
N LEU A 114 -9.77 19.03 -17.19
CA LEU A 114 -8.41 19.36 -17.60
C LEU A 114 -8.28 20.72 -18.30
N PRO A 115 -9.16 21.11 -19.27
CA PRO A 115 -9.03 22.41 -19.93
C PRO A 115 -9.10 23.59 -18.95
N ALA A 116 -9.97 23.48 -17.94
CA ALA A 116 -10.11 24.49 -16.89
C ALA A 116 -8.86 24.55 -15.99
N ALA A 117 -8.32 23.40 -15.58
CA ALA A 117 -7.09 23.32 -14.79
C ALA A 117 -5.90 23.92 -15.54
N VAL A 118 -5.74 23.56 -16.82
CA VAL A 118 -4.62 24.01 -17.68
C VAL A 118 -4.69 25.51 -17.94
N SER A 119 -5.88 26.07 -18.14
CA SER A 119 -6.07 27.51 -18.32
C SER A 119 -5.69 28.32 -17.07
N ALA A 120 -5.92 27.75 -15.88
CA ALA A 120 -5.68 28.41 -14.61
C ALA A 120 -4.23 28.26 -14.12
N LEU A 121 -3.53 27.19 -14.52
CA LEU A 121 -2.17 26.90 -14.08
C LEU A 121 -1.11 27.37 -15.08
N ARG A 122 -0.03 27.93 -14.54
CA ARG A 122 1.11 28.36 -15.38
C ARG A 122 1.92 27.18 -15.91
N GLU A 123 2.06 26.13 -15.10
CA GLU A 123 2.83 24.92 -15.37
C GLU A 123 2.04 23.71 -14.86
N PRO A 124 0.95 23.31 -15.55
CA PRO A 124 0.24 22.09 -15.18
C PRO A 124 1.16 20.92 -15.51
N ARG A 125 1.56 20.15 -14.49
CA ARG A 125 2.48 18.99 -14.57
C ARG A 125 1.85 17.79 -15.30
N LEU A 126 1.19 18.04 -16.44
CA LEU A 126 0.32 17.11 -17.15
C LEU A 126 1.03 15.82 -17.56
N LYS A 127 2.26 15.94 -18.10
CA LYS A 127 3.06 14.76 -18.49
C LYS A 127 3.23 13.79 -17.32
N GLU A 128 3.60 14.31 -16.15
CA GLU A 128 3.83 13.50 -14.96
C GLU A 128 2.53 12.84 -14.47
N VAL A 129 1.40 13.53 -14.59
CA VAL A 129 0.06 13.00 -14.26
C VAL A 129 -0.37 11.90 -15.24
N PHE A 130 -0.15 12.07 -16.54
CA PHE A 130 -0.50 11.05 -17.54
C PHE A 130 0.40 9.80 -17.49
N GLU A 131 1.60 9.93 -16.92
CA GLU A 131 2.51 8.80 -16.67
C GLU A 131 2.14 7.97 -15.44
N LEU A 132 1.17 8.39 -14.62
CA LEU A 132 0.78 7.70 -13.38
C LEU A 132 0.43 6.22 -13.59
N PRO A 133 -0.37 5.80 -14.59
CA PRO A 133 -0.72 4.39 -14.78
C PRO A 133 0.53 3.52 -14.99
N ALA A 134 1.43 3.93 -15.88
CA ALA A 134 2.68 3.23 -16.12
C ALA A 134 3.58 3.24 -14.88
N LEU A 135 3.66 4.36 -14.14
CA LEU A 135 4.43 4.42 -12.90
C LEU A 135 3.90 3.47 -11.81
N VAL A 136 2.59 3.27 -11.72
CA VAL A 136 2.02 2.29 -10.80
C VAL A 136 2.35 0.86 -11.24
N MET A 137 2.43 0.57 -12.55
CA MET A 137 2.92 -0.73 -13.03
C MET A 137 4.40 -0.96 -12.69
N ALA A 138 5.22 0.08 -12.74
CA ALA A 138 6.60 0.03 -12.23
C ALA A 138 6.65 -0.26 -10.73
N LEU A 139 5.72 0.32 -9.94
CA LEU A 139 5.60 0.05 -8.51
C LEU A 139 5.22 -1.41 -8.26
N ASP A 140 4.22 -1.94 -8.98
CA ASP A 140 3.79 -3.34 -8.88
C ASP A 140 4.95 -4.31 -9.16
N PHE A 141 5.67 -4.08 -10.26
CA PHE A 141 6.87 -4.85 -10.60
C PHE A 141 7.95 -4.76 -9.52
N SER A 142 8.19 -3.57 -8.98
CA SER A 142 9.19 -3.38 -7.91
C SER A 142 8.78 -4.07 -6.61
N ALA A 143 7.49 -4.10 -6.29
CA ALA A 143 6.96 -4.74 -5.09
C ALA A 143 7.12 -6.26 -5.17
N ALA A 144 6.90 -6.86 -6.34
CA ALA A 144 7.09 -8.29 -6.57
C ALA A 144 8.57 -8.74 -6.46
N ARG A 145 9.52 -7.82 -6.63
CA ARG A 145 10.97 -8.10 -6.54
C ARG A 145 11.53 -8.00 -5.14
N VAL A 146 10.79 -7.42 -4.19
CA VAL A 146 11.22 -7.39 -2.80
C VAL A 146 11.09 -8.82 -2.25
N PRO A 147 12.17 -9.42 -1.71
CA PRO A 147 12.08 -10.73 -1.08
C PRO A 147 10.93 -10.76 -0.08
N VAL A 148 10.13 -11.83 -0.11
CA VAL A 148 8.97 -12.00 0.77
C VAL A 148 9.41 -11.65 2.20
N ALA A 149 8.70 -10.71 2.81
CA ALA A 149 9.02 -10.27 4.16
C ALA A 149 9.10 -11.49 5.06
N THR A 150 10.16 -11.59 5.85
CA THR A 150 10.22 -12.52 6.98
C THR A 150 8.93 -12.35 7.78
N LEU A 151 8.20 -13.45 8.01
CA LEU A 151 6.98 -13.50 8.81
C LEU A 151 7.20 -12.68 10.07
N SER A 152 6.32 -11.71 10.28
CA SER A 152 6.31 -10.92 11.51
C SER A 152 6.07 -11.84 12.71
N ALA A 153 6.45 -11.37 13.91
CA ALA A 153 6.21 -12.13 15.14
C ALA A 153 4.72 -12.49 15.32
N GLY A 154 3.81 -11.59 14.93
CA GLY A 154 2.36 -11.83 14.98
C GLY A 154 1.88 -12.86 13.96
N GLU A 155 2.45 -12.88 12.74
CA GLU A 155 2.13 -13.92 11.75
C GLU A 155 2.65 -15.29 12.18
N ILE A 156 3.86 -15.35 12.74
CA ILE A 156 4.41 -16.56 13.35
C ILE A 156 3.48 -17.08 14.46
N ASP A 157 3.05 -16.21 15.36
CA ASP A 157 2.17 -16.59 16.47
C ASP A 157 0.78 -17.03 15.99
N ARG A 158 0.25 -16.39 14.94
CA ARG A 158 -1.01 -16.80 14.31
C ARG A 158 -0.90 -18.19 13.68
N MET A 159 0.15 -18.46 12.91
CA MET A 159 0.38 -19.77 12.27
C MET A 159 0.58 -20.87 13.32
N LEU A 160 1.31 -20.58 14.40
CA LEU A 160 1.46 -21.50 15.53
C LEU A 160 0.13 -21.75 16.24
N ALA A 161 -0.69 -20.73 16.44
CA ALA A 161 -2.01 -20.86 17.05
C ALA A 161 -2.98 -21.66 16.18
N GLU A 162 -2.89 -21.53 14.85
CA GLU A 162 -3.72 -22.28 13.90
C GLU A 162 -3.41 -23.78 13.91
N GLY A 163 -2.13 -24.16 13.93
CA GLY A 163 -1.73 -25.57 13.94
C GLY A 163 -1.75 -26.23 15.34
N ALA A 164 -1.75 -25.44 16.42
CA ALA A 164 -1.65 -25.97 17.79
C ALA A 164 -2.76 -26.97 18.18
N PRO A 165 -4.06 -26.71 17.90
CA PRO A 165 -5.12 -27.67 18.21
C PRO A 165 -4.93 -29.01 17.49
N TRP A 166 -4.51 -28.97 16.22
CA TRP A 166 -4.25 -30.16 15.42
C TRP A 166 -3.04 -30.94 15.93
N ARG A 167 -1.97 -30.25 16.31
CA ARG A 167 -0.80 -30.87 16.96
C ARG A 167 -1.20 -31.65 18.21
N GLU A 168 -1.95 -31.03 19.13
CA GLU A 168 -2.33 -31.70 20.37
C GLU A 168 -3.21 -32.92 20.13
N LEU A 169 -4.18 -32.81 19.23
CA LEU A 169 -5.09 -33.90 18.90
C LEU A 169 -4.36 -35.07 18.23
N MET A 170 -3.50 -34.78 17.24
CA MET A 170 -2.71 -35.79 16.55
C MET A 170 -1.70 -36.46 17.48
N LEU A 171 -1.02 -35.71 18.34
CA LEU A 171 -0.10 -36.30 19.32
C LEU A 171 -0.83 -37.22 20.29
N SER A 172 -1.97 -36.80 20.83
CA SER A 172 -2.76 -37.63 21.75
C SER A 172 -3.19 -38.94 21.10
N TYR A 173 -3.60 -38.90 19.83
CA TYR A 173 -3.89 -40.11 19.07
C TYR A 173 -2.65 -40.99 18.87
N LEU A 174 -1.52 -40.42 18.45
CA LEU A 174 -0.29 -41.17 18.18
C LEU A 174 0.29 -41.80 19.46
N GLU A 175 0.08 -41.20 20.63
CA GLU A 175 0.42 -41.80 21.92
C GLU A 175 -0.39 -43.07 22.20
N VAL A 176 -1.69 -43.04 21.90
CA VAL A 176 -2.54 -44.24 21.99
C VAL A 176 -2.07 -45.27 20.96
N ALA A 177 -1.93 -44.88 19.70
CA ALA A 177 -1.53 -45.77 18.61
C ALA A 177 -0.15 -46.42 18.82
N SER A 178 0.76 -45.74 19.52
CA SER A 178 2.10 -46.24 19.85
C SER A 178 2.16 -47.05 21.16
N HIS A 179 1.04 -47.20 21.87
CA HIS A 179 0.99 -48.02 23.08
C HIS A 179 1.39 -49.47 22.76
N PRO A 180 2.16 -50.17 23.61
CA PRO A 180 2.65 -51.53 23.32
C PRO A 180 1.56 -52.56 22.99
N LEU A 181 0.32 -52.35 23.46
CA LEU A 181 -0.81 -53.21 23.13
C LEU A 181 -1.36 -53.00 21.71
N LEU A 182 -1.17 -51.81 21.11
CA LEU A 182 -1.58 -51.51 19.73
C LEU A 182 -0.42 -51.63 18.75
N GLY A 183 0.77 -51.15 19.16
CA GLY A 183 2.03 -51.33 18.43
C GLY A 183 2.05 -50.79 17.01
N LEU A 184 1.24 -49.77 16.69
CA LEU A 184 1.07 -49.29 15.31
C LEU A 184 2.25 -48.46 14.82
N LEU A 185 3.02 -47.86 15.73
CA LEU A 185 4.22 -47.06 15.43
C LEU A 185 5.16 -46.99 16.64
N PRO A 186 6.45 -46.63 16.44
CA PRO A 186 7.43 -46.58 17.53
C PRO A 186 7.11 -45.49 18.56
N ARG A 187 6.93 -45.89 19.82
CA ARG A 187 6.65 -44.98 20.95
C ARG A 187 7.73 -43.90 21.13
N GLU A 188 9.00 -44.26 20.96
CA GLU A 188 10.13 -43.34 21.09
C GLU A 188 10.03 -42.15 20.12
N ARG A 189 9.51 -42.38 18.91
CA ARG A 189 9.35 -41.31 17.92
C ARG A 189 8.24 -40.34 18.31
N VAL A 190 7.12 -40.85 18.82
CA VAL A 190 6.02 -40.01 19.31
C VAL A 190 6.46 -39.20 20.53
N ALA A 191 7.20 -39.83 21.46
CA ALA A 191 7.75 -39.17 22.63
C ALA A 191 8.76 -38.05 22.25
N ALA A 192 9.60 -38.29 21.25
CA ALA A 192 10.55 -37.29 20.75
C ALA A 192 9.86 -36.04 20.20
N VAL A 193 8.74 -36.19 19.48
CA VAL A 193 7.94 -35.06 18.99
C VAL A 193 7.29 -34.32 20.16
N ARG A 194 6.80 -35.01 21.20
CA ARG A 194 6.18 -34.35 22.36
C ARG A 194 7.18 -33.62 23.26
N ALA A 195 8.42 -34.10 23.36
CA ALA A 195 9.43 -33.54 24.26
C ALA A 195 9.88 -32.11 23.88
N GLY A 196 9.69 -31.70 22.63
CA GLY A 196 10.07 -30.37 22.14
C GLY A 196 9.32 -29.23 22.84
N SER A 197 10.02 -28.13 23.13
CA SER A 197 9.45 -26.96 23.78
C SER A 197 9.87 -25.66 23.08
N GLY A 198 8.90 -24.78 22.82
CA GLY A 198 9.13 -23.50 22.15
C GLY A 198 8.69 -23.45 20.69
N LYS A 199 8.84 -22.29 20.06
CA LYS A 199 8.27 -22.00 18.72
C LYS A 199 8.89 -22.86 17.61
N LEU A 200 10.20 -23.07 17.65
CA LEU A 200 10.91 -23.86 16.64
C LEU A 200 10.56 -25.34 16.75
N ASP A 201 10.45 -25.86 17.97
CA ASP A 201 10.06 -27.25 18.19
C ASP A 201 8.61 -27.49 17.74
N LYS A 202 7.68 -26.60 18.10
CA LYS A 202 6.30 -26.65 17.56
C LYS A 202 6.25 -26.63 16.03
N ALA A 203 7.07 -25.80 15.40
CA ALA A 203 7.17 -25.74 13.94
C ALA A 203 7.70 -27.06 13.34
N ARG A 204 8.69 -27.69 13.99
CA ARG A 204 9.19 -29.01 13.59
C ARG A 204 8.16 -30.11 13.81
N ASP A 205 7.37 -30.02 14.86
CA ASP A 205 6.29 -30.98 15.12
C ASP A 205 5.23 -30.93 14.01
N PHE A 206 4.92 -29.74 13.49
CA PHE A 206 4.00 -29.58 12.36
C PHE A 206 4.52 -30.26 11.07
N VAL A 207 5.83 -30.47 10.94
CA VAL A 207 6.43 -31.26 9.85
C VAL A 207 6.48 -32.74 10.22
N ALA A 208 6.87 -33.06 11.45
CA ALA A 208 7.07 -34.43 11.91
C ALA A 208 5.76 -35.22 11.98
N LEU A 209 4.65 -34.59 12.39
CA LEU A 209 3.35 -35.24 12.54
C LEU A 209 2.80 -35.78 11.21
N PRO A 210 2.61 -34.96 10.15
CA PRO A 210 2.24 -35.49 8.83
C PRO A 210 3.23 -36.54 8.32
N GLY A 211 4.54 -36.35 8.59
CA GLY A 211 5.56 -37.33 8.24
C GLY A 211 5.35 -38.70 8.88
N LEU A 212 4.97 -38.75 10.17
CA LEU A 212 4.64 -40.01 10.85
C LEU A 212 3.40 -40.69 10.26
N PHE A 213 2.36 -39.92 9.90
CA PHE A 213 1.18 -40.48 9.23
C PHE A 213 1.50 -41.02 7.84
N ALA A 214 2.36 -40.35 7.08
CA ALA A 214 2.79 -40.82 5.77
C ALA A 214 3.64 -42.09 5.87
N GLU A 215 4.64 -42.08 6.76
CA GLU A 215 5.59 -43.19 6.93
C GLU A 215 4.90 -44.47 7.47
N PHE A 216 3.99 -44.33 8.44
CA PHE A 216 3.25 -45.46 9.02
C PHE A 216 1.84 -45.61 8.44
N SER A 217 1.61 -45.09 7.23
CA SER A 217 0.30 -45.08 6.57
C SER A 217 -0.34 -46.47 6.50
N GLY A 218 0.44 -47.52 6.20
CA GLY A 218 -0.08 -48.90 6.17
C GLY A 218 -0.60 -49.39 7.52
N ALA A 219 0.06 -49.03 8.63
CA ALA A 219 -0.36 -49.42 9.98
C ALA A 219 -1.55 -48.59 10.48
N LEU A 220 -1.64 -47.32 10.05
CA LEU A 220 -2.62 -46.33 10.48
C LEU A 220 -3.85 -46.21 9.56
N ALA A 221 -3.83 -46.85 8.38
CA ALA A 221 -4.90 -46.78 7.39
C ALA A 221 -6.26 -47.16 8.00
N GLY A 222 -7.24 -46.26 7.86
CA GLY A 222 -8.60 -46.43 8.38
C GLY A 222 -8.72 -46.42 9.92
N LYS A 223 -7.64 -46.12 10.65
CA LYS A 223 -7.62 -46.14 12.13
C LYS A 223 -7.49 -44.75 12.75
N HIS A 224 -7.25 -43.71 11.96
CA HIS A 224 -7.18 -42.33 12.45
C HIS A 224 -8.35 -41.49 11.92
N PRO A 225 -8.87 -40.54 12.72
CA PRO A 225 -9.98 -39.68 12.32
C PRO A 225 -9.53 -38.44 11.53
N PHE A 226 -8.24 -38.29 11.23
CA PHE A 226 -7.68 -37.07 10.64
C PHE A 226 -7.91 -36.95 9.12
N PRO A 227 -8.55 -35.86 8.66
CA PRO A 227 -8.67 -35.55 7.25
C PRO A 227 -7.32 -35.22 6.59
N ALA A 228 -7.19 -35.51 5.29
CA ALA A 228 -5.97 -35.24 4.53
C ALA A 228 -5.62 -33.74 4.47
N ASP A 229 -6.62 -32.87 4.32
CA ASP A 229 -6.45 -31.41 4.29
C ASP A 229 -5.84 -30.85 5.57
N ARG A 230 -6.04 -31.52 6.71
CA ARG A 230 -5.44 -31.11 8.00
C ARG A 230 -4.00 -31.55 8.15
N LEU A 231 -3.64 -32.69 7.57
CA LEU A 231 -2.25 -33.14 7.49
C LEU A 231 -1.46 -32.22 6.53
N ASP A 232 -2.05 -31.86 5.39
CA ASP A 232 -1.47 -30.93 4.42
C ASP A 232 -1.33 -29.51 4.99
N LEU A 233 -2.32 -29.04 5.74
CA LEU A 233 -2.26 -27.77 6.46
C LEU A 233 -1.06 -27.73 7.41
N LEU A 234 -0.90 -28.75 8.27
CA LEU A 234 0.23 -28.82 9.19
C LEU A 234 1.57 -28.88 8.46
N ALA A 235 1.68 -29.67 7.39
CA ALA A 235 2.90 -29.74 6.59
C ALA A 235 3.26 -28.37 5.99
N THR A 236 2.25 -27.64 5.49
CA THR A 236 2.41 -26.28 4.91
C THR A 236 2.83 -25.27 5.98
N LEU A 237 2.13 -25.23 7.12
CA LEU A 237 2.45 -24.34 8.24
C LEU A 237 3.85 -24.64 8.79
N GLY A 238 4.18 -25.91 9.01
CA GLY A 238 5.48 -26.36 9.50
C GLY A 238 6.63 -26.00 8.55
N GLY A 239 6.47 -26.25 7.25
CA GLY A 239 7.46 -25.88 6.25
C GLY A 239 7.76 -24.38 6.22
N ALA A 240 6.70 -23.55 6.26
CA ALA A 240 6.85 -22.11 6.32
C ALA A 240 7.48 -21.63 7.64
N LEU A 241 7.08 -22.21 8.78
CA LEU A 241 7.58 -21.82 10.10
C LEU A 241 9.04 -22.26 10.34
N VAL A 242 9.44 -23.46 9.94
CA VAL A 242 10.83 -23.94 10.14
C VAL A 242 11.85 -23.07 9.41
N GLN A 243 11.47 -22.50 8.26
CA GLN A 243 12.34 -21.59 7.51
C GLN A 243 12.48 -20.21 8.17
N GLN A 244 11.53 -19.80 9.01
CA GLN A 244 11.39 -18.41 9.45
C GLN A 244 11.47 -18.21 10.96
N VAL A 245 11.21 -19.24 11.76
CA VAL A 245 11.35 -19.20 13.21
C VAL A 245 12.84 -19.27 13.56
N ARG A 246 13.36 -18.19 14.14
CA ARG A 246 14.74 -18.15 14.64
C ARG A 246 14.92 -19.02 15.89
N PRO A 247 16.08 -19.68 16.05
CA PRO A 247 16.48 -20.26 17.33
C PRO A 247 16.52 -19.16 18.41
N GLY A 248 16.02 -19.43 19.61
CA GLY A 248 15.83 -18.44 20.68
C GLY A 248 17.09 -17.69 21.11
N ASN A 249 18.28 -18.21 20.79
CA ASN A 249 19.58 -17.63 21.14
C ASN A 249 20.24 -16.84 19.99
N ALA A 250 19.57 -16.70 18.84
CA ALA A 250 20.11 -15.93 17.72
C ALA A 250 20.01 -14.43 18.01
N ALA A 251 21.13 -13.71 17.84
CA ALA A 251 21.14 -12.26 17.97
C ALA A 251 20.07 -11.63 17.06
N ALA A 252 19.29 -10.68 17.61
CA ALA A 252 18.31 -9.94 16.84
C ALA A 252 19.03 -9.10 15.77
N ALA A 253 19.08 -9.59 14.54
CA ALA A 253 19.51 -8.78 13.42
C ALA A 253 18.54 -7.60 13.28
N VAL A 254 19.06 -6.38 13.37
CA VAL A 254 18.32 -5.17 13.00
C VAL A 254 17.94 -5.33 11.52
N PRO A 255 16.64 -5.34 11.16
CA PRO A 255 16.24 -5.55 9.78
C PRO A 255 16.71 -4.35 8.94
N LYS A 256 17.84 -4.51 8.25
CA LYS A 256 18.32 -3.53 7.28
C LYS A 256 17.44 -3.68 6.04
N ARG A 257 16.84 -2.58 5.57
CA ARG A 257 16.06 -2.58 4.33
C ARG A 257 16.97 -3.03 3.18
N THR A 258 16.49 -3.94 2.35
CA THR A 258 17.20 -4.37 1.14
C THR A 258 17.20 -3.23 0.10
N GLU A 259 18.10 -3.28 -0.87
CA GLU A 259 18.16 -2.28 -1.93
C GLU A 259 16.88 -2.28 -2.76
N GLU A 260 16.29 -3.46 -2.98
CA GLU A 260 15.00 -3.64 -3.65
C GLU A 260 13.86 -2.98 -2.87
N ALA A 261 13.85 -3.11 -1.54
CA ALA A 261 12.84 -2.48 -0.69
C ALA A 261 12.96 -0.94 -0.73
N ILE A 262 14.19 -0.41 -0.69
CA ILE A 262 14.43 1.03 -0.82
C ILE A 262 13.98 1.53 -2.18
N LEU A 263 14.27 0.80 -3.26
CA LEU A 263 13.86 1.20 -4.61
C LEU A 263 12.33 1.18 -4.78
N ARG A 264 11.64 0.16 -4.25
CA ARG A 264 10.17 0.13 -4.20
C ARG A 264 9.61 1.33 -3.45
N ASP A 265 10.15 1.63 -2.26
CA ASP A 265 9.71 2.76 -1.46
C ASP A 265 9.92 4.11 -2.21
N ARG A 266 11.00 4.23 -3.00
CA ARG A 266 11.27 5.42 -3.83
C ARG A 266 10.28 5.56 -4.97
N ILE A 267 9.95 4.47 -5.65
CA ILE A 267 8.92 4.45 -6.69
C ILE A 267 7.56 4.81 -6.08
N ALA A 268 7.24 4.28 -4.90
CA ALA A 268 6.00 4.61 -4.19
C ALA A 268 5.91 6.10 -3.81
N ALA A 269 7.03 6.72 -3.44
CA ALA A 269 7.09 8.16 -3.20
C ALA A 269 6.84 8.97 -4.48
N LEU A 270 7.40 8.56 -5.62
CA LEU A 270 7.11 9.19 -6.91
C LEU A 270 5.64 9.07 -7.31
N VAL A 271 5.00 7.92 -7.04
CA VAL A 271 3.55 7.77 -7.29
C VAL A 271 2.76 8.76 -6.45
N ALA A 272 3.08 8.89 -5.16
CA ALA A 272 2.41 9.83 -4.27
C ALA A 272 2.59 11.28 -4.74
N GLU A 273 3.82 11.69 -5.06
CA GLU A 273 4.12 13.05 -5.57
C GLU A 273 3.31 13.38 -6.82
N ARG A 274 3.26 12.46 -7.80
CA ARG A 274 2.52 12.70 -9.04
C ARG A 274 1.01 12.63 -8.86
N TYR A 275 0.54 11.86 -7.87
CA TYR A 275 -0.87 11.89 -7.49
C TYR A 275 -1.24 13.23 -6.83
N ASP A 276 -0.35 13.83 -6.05
CA ASP A 276 -0.56 15.18 -5.52
C ASP A 276 -0.66 16.21 -6.66
N HIS A 277 0.11 16.05 -7.74
CA HIS A 277 -0.06 16.89 -8.94
C HIS A 277 -1.46 16.74 -9.57
N LEU A 278 -1.99 15.52 -9.65
CA LEU A 278 -3.36 15.26 -10.11
C LEU A 278 -4.39 15.96 -9.19
N GLN A 279 -4.22 15.86 -7.87
CA GLN A 279 -5.08 16.54 -6.91
C GLN A 279 -5.03 18.07 -7.04
N VAL A 280 -3.85 18.64 -7.31
CA VAL A 280 -3.71 20.08 -7.57
C VAL A 280 -4.48 20.50 -8.84
N LEU A 281 -4.41 19.71 -9.92
CA LEU A 281 -5.19 19.98 -11.14
C LEU A 281 -6.69 20.02 -10.83
N ALA A 282 -7.20 19.00 -10.14
CA ALA A 282 -8.60 18.93 -9.75
C ALA A 282 -9.02 20.08 -8.83
N ALA A 283 -8.20 20.40 -7.82
CA ALA A 283 -8.48 21.46 -6.86
C ALA A 283 -8.51 22.84 -7.51
N VAL A 284 -7.69 23.08 -8.55
CA VAL A 284 -7.71 24.33 -9.30
C VAL A 284 -8.92 24.41 -10.23
N ALA A 285 -9.31 23.32 -10.88
CA ALA A 285 -10.47 23.32 -11.78
C ALA A 285 -11.82 23.42 -11.03
N LEU A 286 -11.94 22.73 -9.89
CA LEU A 286 -13.23 22.50 -9.20
C LEU A 286 -13.31 23.18 -7.83
N GLY A 287 -12.19 23.61 -7.27
CA GLY A 287 -12.06 23.95 -5.85
C GLY A 287 -11.81 22.72 -4.99
N LYS A 288 -11.02 22.90 -3.92
CA LYS A 288 -10.52 21.82 -3.05
C LYS A 288 -11.61 20.84 -2.57
N ARG A 289 -12.73 21.34 -2.04
CA ARG A 289 -13.80 20.48 -1.49
C ARG A 289 -14.42 19.55 -2.54
N LYS A 290 -14.60 20.04 -3.76
CA LYS A 290 -15.16 19.23 -4.85
C LYS A 290 -14.14 18.22 -5.37
N ALA A 291 -12.86 18.62 -5.45
CA ALA A 291 -11.77 17.72 -5.81
C ALA A 291 -11.61 16.57 -4.80
N ASP A 292 -11.65 16.85 -3.49
CA ASP A 292 -11.55 15.84 -2.44
C ASP A 292 -12.73 14.83 -2.47
N ALA A 293 -13.91 15.27 -2.91
CA ALA A 293 -15.09 14.41 -3.06
C ALA A 293 -15.08 13.60 -4.37
N LEU A 294 -14.45 14.14 -5.43
CA LEU A 294 -14.40 13.53 -6.75
C LEU A 294 -13.30 12.46 -6.84
N LEU A 295 -12.13 12.74 -6.26
CA LEU A 295 -10.96 11.89 -6.42
C LEU A 295 -10.90 10.82 -5.32
N PRO A 296 -10.72 9.53 -5.67
CA PRO A 296 -10.50 8.50 -4.66
C PRO A 296 -9.21 8.78 -3.89
N ALA A 297 -9.16 8.38 -2.61
CA ALA A 297 -7.89 8.40 -1.88
C ALA A 297 -6.96 7.32 -2.43
N LEU A 298 -5.73 7.68 -2.80
CA LEU A 298 -4.78 6.82 -3.51
C LEU A 298 -4.65 5.40 -2.94
N ARG A 299 -4.61 5.28 -1.60
CA ARG A 299 -4.40 4.02 -0.88
C ARG A 299 -5.65 3.45 -0.21
N ALA A 300 -6.78 4.14 -0.24
CA ALA A 300 -7.98 3.65 0.42
C ALA A 300 -8.68 2.62 -0.49
N ALA A 301 -9.09 1.50 0.10
CA ALA A 301 -10.15 0.71 -0.49
C ALA A 301 -11.43 1.54 -0.38
N VAL A 302 -12.06 1.85 -1.51
CA VAL A 302 -13.42 2.37 -1.48
C VAL A 302 -14.28 1.22 -0.98
N SER A 303 -14.80 1.37 0.25
CA SER A 303 -16.00 0.64 0.63
C SER A 303 -17.05 1.02 -0.40
N LEU A 304 -17.32 0.13 -1.35
CA LEU A 304 -18.57 0.16 -2.10
C LEU A 304 -19.68 -0.23 -1.13
N GLY A 305 -19.96 0.66 -0.17
CA GLY A 305 -21.12 0.59 0.68
C GLY A 305 -22.34 0.78 -0.19
N SER A 306 -23.05 -0.31 -0.46
CA SER A 306 -24.48 -0.52 -0.18
C SER A 306 -25.45 0.69 -0.19
N ASN A 307 -25.22 1.72 -1.00
CA ASN A 307 -26.11 2.88 -1.14
C ASN A 307 -26.87 2.88 -2.48
N GLY A 308 -27.10 1.70 -3.06
CA GLY A 308 -27.91 1.52 -4.28
C GLY A 308 -29.12 0.59 -4.10
N ALA A 309 -29.38 0.09 -2.89
CA ALA A 309 -30.47 -0.85 -2.64
C ALA A 309 -31.61 -0.28 -1.77
N ALA A 310 -31.67 1.06 -1.61
CA ALA A 310 -32.69 1.73 -0.80
C ALA A 310 -33.65 2.62 -1.61
N GLU A 311 -33.55 2.68 -2.94
CA GLU A 311 -34.50 3.44 -3.79
C GLU A 311 -35.32 2.55 -4.75
N ALA A 312 -35.39 1.23 -4.50
CA ALA A 312 -36.24 0.32 -5.27
C ALA A 312 -37.28 -0.42 -4.41
N GLN A 313 -37.57 0.08 -3.20
CA GLN A 313 -38.51 -0.55 -2.28
C GLN A 313 -39.41 0.47 -1.56
N GLU A 314 -39.88 1.50 -2.30
CA GLU A 314 -40.98 2.36 -1.85
C GLU A 314 -42.13 2.46 -2.89
N ASP A 315 -42.03 1.75 -4.02
CA ASP A 315 -43.07 1.74 -5.07
C ASP A 315 -43.76 0.37 -5.25
N ALA A 316 -43.63 -0.53 -4.26
CA ALA A 316 -44.18 -1.90 -4.31
C ALA A 316 -45.05 -2.29 -3.09
N THR A 317 -45.45 -1.32 -2.26
CA THR A 317 -46.35 -1.54 -1.10
C THR A 317 -47.64 -0.74 -1.15
N ALA A 318 -47.99 -0.14 -2.29
CA ALA A 318 -49.25 0.59 -2.47
C ALA A 318 -50.39 -0.23 -3.11
N GLU A 319 -50.16 -1.46 -3.57
CA GLU A 319 -51.20 -2.31 -4.18
C GLU A 319 -51.16 -3.74 -3.62
N ALA A 320 -51.69 -3.96 -2.42
CA ALA A 320 -52.27 -5.25 -1.99
C ALA A 320 -52.76 -5.18 -0.54
N GLN A 321 -53.81 -4.40 -0.26
CA GLN A 321 -54.58 -4.53 0.98
C GLN A 321 -55.93 -3.81 0.88
N ASP A 322 -56.84 -4.32 0.04
CA ASP A 322 -58.27 -4.26 0.36
C ASP A 322 -59.01 -5.38 -0.40
N GLY A 323 -59.69 -6.27 0.32
CA GLY A 323 -60.37 -7.42 -0.27
C GLY A 323 -60.41 -8.65 0.64
N ALA A 324 -61.25 -8.58 1.66
CA ALA A 324 -61.57 -9.63 2.61
C ALA A 324 -61.95 -10.99 1.98
N PRO A 325 -61.85 -12.09 2.74
CA PRO A 325 -62.88 -13.12 2.70
C PRO A 325 -63.47 -13.36 4.08
N ALA A 326 -64.79 -13.17 4.16
CA ALA A 326 -65.63 -13.72 5.20
C ALA A 326 -66.20 -15.07 4.75
N GLU A 327 -66.49 -15.90 5.75
CA GLU A 327 -67.31 -17.12 5.72
C GLU A 327 -66.67 -18.43 5.26
N ALA A 328 -66.28 -19.22 6.27
CA ALA A 328 -66.48 -20.67 6.27
C ALA A 328 -67.88 -20.98 6.82
N PRO A 329 -68.49 -22.08 6.38
CA PRO A 329 -68.90 -23.05 7.39
C PRO A 329 -68.58 -24.51 7.02
N GLU A 330 -68.11 -25.22 8.04
CA GLU A 330 -68.66 -26.49 8.53
C GLU A 330 -68.84 -27.66 7.54
N SER A 331 -68.01 -28.69 7.69
CA SER A 331 -68.45 -30.06 8.02
C SER A 331 -67.28 -31.05 8.11
N ALA A 332 -67.30 -31.81 9.20
CA ALA A 332 -66.41 -32.93 9.54
C ALA A 332 -66.80 -34.22 8.76
N PRO A 333 -66.36 -35.45 9.15
CA PRO A 333 -65.00 -35.99 9.33
C PRO A 333 -64.81 -37.38 8.64
N ALA A 334 -63.64 -37.99 8.88
CA ALA A 334 -63.38 -39.45 8.94
C ALA A 334 -63.01 -40.22 7.65
N GLY A 335 -62.04 -41.12 7.80
CA GLY A 335 -61.59 -42.08 6.77
C GLY A 335 -60.06 -42.18 6.71
N MET A 336 -59.35 -42.96 7.54
CA MET A 336 -59.24 -44.43 7.56
C MET A 336 -58.17 -44.99 6.60
N THR A 337 -57.26 -45.78 7.20
CA THR A 337 -56.42 -46.89 6.68
C THR A 337 -55.15 -46.63 5.84
N ASP A 338 -54.03 -47.00 6.47
CA ASP A 338 -53.01 -48.01 6.10
C ASP A 338 -52.47 -48.13 4.66
N GLY A 339 -51.14 -48.15 4.61
CA GLY A 339 -50.27 -48.58 3.51
C GLY A 339 -48.81 -48.43 3.90
#